data_AF-K9Q306-F1
#
_entry.id   AF-K9Q306-F1
#
_cell.length_a   1.000
_cell.length_b   1.000
_cell.length_c   1.000
_cell.angle_alpha   90.00
_cell.angle_beta   90.00
_cell.angle_gamma   90.00
#
_symmetry.space_group_name_H-M   'P 1'
#
loop_
_entity.id
_entity.type
_entity.pdbx_description
1 polymer ?
#
loop_
_entity_poly.entity_id
_entity_poly.type
_entity_poly.pdbx_seq_one_letter_code
_entity_poly.pdbx_strand_id
1 'polypeptide(L)'
;MANPNPNISGLEKGRGKRPKEDNESISMRLPSKTCLVLEDIAEEYGIYYGDKPWISGLLRKIGEGELMVVPASPDTKENIKKRLQERTEKGKIIRERMNLKKFRPTTQRKKNKQ
;
A
#
# COMPACT_ATOMS: atom_id res chain seq x y z
N MET A 1 26.89 -40.11 22.27
CA MET A 1 25.82 -40.30 23.28
C MET A 1 24.80 -39.18 23.09
N ALA A 2 23.52 -39.51 22.90
CA ALA A 2 22.46 -38.52 22.73
C ALA A 2 22.06 -37.92 24.10
N ASN A 3 21.70 -36.63 24.14
CA ASN A 3 21.31 -35.95 25.37
C ASN A 3 19.99 -36.55 25.91
N PRO A 4 19.97 -37.11 27.13
CA PRO A 4 18.78 -37.78 27.68
C PRO A 4 17.63 -36.83 28.04
N ASN A 5 17.85 -35.51 28.01
CA ASN A 5 16.80 -34.54 28.35
C ASN A 5 16.80 -33.33 27.39
N PRO A 6 16.30 -33.48 26.15
CA PRO A 6 16.20 -32.39 25.20
C PRO A 6 15.16 -31.35 25.67
N ASN A 7 15.49 -30.06 25.60
CA ASN A 7 14.57 -28.98 25.96
C ASN A 7 13.49 -28.80 24.87
N ILE A 8 12.34 -29.42 25.06
CA ILE A 8 11.22 -29.49 24.09
C ILE A 8 10.32 -28.24 24.13
N SER A 9 10.47 -27.38 25.15
CA SER A 9 9.56 -26.26 25.43
C SER A 9 9.48 -25.18 24.33
N GLY A 10 10.47 -25.11 23.45
CA GLY A 10 10.50 -24.21 22.28
C GLY A 10 9.85 -24.79 21.02
N LEU A 11 9.80 -26.12 20.90
CA LEU A 11 9.23 -26.83 19.75
C LEU A 11 7.69 -26.86 19.78
N GLU A 12 7.10 -27.08 20.96
CA GLU A 12 5.63 -27.13 21.14
C GLU A 12 4.94 -25.80 20.80
N LYS A 13 5.66 -24.68 20.90
CA LYS A 13 5.12 -23.34 20.59
C LYS A 13 5.11 -23.02 19.08
N GLY A 14 5.42 -23.99 18.20
CA GLY A 14 5.47 -23.79 16.75
C GLY A 14 6.52 -22.78 16.29
N ARG A 15 7.45 -22.40 17.18
CA ARG A 15 8.48 -21.39 16.92
C ARG A 15 9.80 -22.08 16.57
N GLY A 16 9.85 -22.68 15.39
CA GLY A 16 11.08 -22.59 14.61
C GLY A 16 11.38 -21.11 14.42
N LYS A 17 12.61 -20.65 14.69
CA LYS A 17 13.01 -19.29 14.28
C LYS A 17 12.68 -19.20 12.78
N ARG A 18 11.72 -18.37 12.40
CA ARG A 18 11.50 -18.09 10.97
C ARG A 18 12.86 -17.68 10.41
N PRO A 19 13.29 -18.25 9.27
CA PRO A 19 14.52 -17.81 8.64
C PRO A 19 14.44 -16.29 8.54
N LYS A 20 15.43 -15.63 9.13
CA LYS A 20 15.50 -14.19 9.09
C LYS A 20 15.97 -13.90 7.67
N GLU A 21 15.04 -13.55 6.79
CA GLU A 21 15.41 -12.99 5.51
C GLU A 21 16.24 -11.74 5.80
N ASP A 22 17.44 -11.65 5.22
CA ASP A 22 18.36 -10.50 5.36
C ASP A 22 17.82 -9.30 4.57
N ASN A 23 16.57 -8.92 4.83
CA ASN A 23 15.93 -7.77 4.23
C ASN A 23 16.40 -6.53 5.00
N GLU A 24 17.39 -5.84 4.45
CA GLU A 24 17.78 -4.53 4.94
C GLU A 24 16.67 -3.51 4.64
N SER A 25 16.04 -3.00 5.70
CA SER A 25 15.03 -1.95 5.55
C SER A 25 15.72 -0.59 5.43
N ILE A 26 15.67 0.01 4.24
CA ILE A 26 16.17 1.37 4.00
C ILE A 26 15.00 2.35 4.12
N SER A 27 15.11 3.31 5.04
CA SER A 27 14.14 4.40 5.19
C SER A 27 14.54 5.60 4.35
N MET A 28 13.70 6.00 3.40
CA MET A 28 13.94 7.14 2.51
C MET A 28 12.92 8.25 2.77
N ARG A 29 13.39 9.49 2.91
CA ARG A 29 12.52 10.67 2.96
C ARG A 29 12.42 11.29 1.57
N LEU A 30 11.24 11.21 0.97
CA LEU A 30 10.95 11.79 -0.33
C LEU A 30 9.98 12.97 -0.20
N PRO A 31 10.10 14.01 -1.04
CA PRO A 31 9.06 15.02 -1.16
C PRO A 31 7.74 14.38 -1.61
N SER A 32 6.61 14.88 -1.10
CA SER A 32 5.29 14.31 -1.41
C SER A 32 5.00 14.26 -2.92
N LYS A 33 5.49 15.25 -3.68
CA LYS A 33 5.35 15.28 -5.14
C LYS A 33 6.04 14.11 -5.82
N THR A 34 7.28 13.83 -5.42
CA THR A 34 8.08 12.71 -5.96
C THR A 34 7.45 11.38 -5.60
N CYS A 35 6.98 11.24 -4.35
CA CYS A 35 6.28 10.04 -3.90
C CYS A 35 5.06 9.73 -4.79
N LEU A 36 4.24 10.74 -5.09
CA LEU A 36 3.06 10.57 -5.94
C LEU A 36 3.40 10.15 -7.36
N VAL A 37 4.42 10.76 -7.97
CA VAL A 37 4.86 10.38 -9.32
C VAL A 37 5.34 8.93 -9.34
N LEU A 38 6.11 8.50 -8.34
CA LEU A 38 6.57 7.11 -8.24
C LEU A 38 5.42 6.14 -8.00
N GLU A 39 4.41 6.52 -7.22
CA GLU A 39 3.19 5.72 -7.04
C GLU A 39 2.36 5.62 -8.33
N ASP A 40 2.23 6.70 -9.10
CA ASP A 40 1.56 6.69 -10.41
C ASP A 40 2.28 5.74 -11.37
N ILE A 41 3.62 5.81 -11.44
CA ILE A 41 4.42 4.89 -12.26
C ILE A 41 4.22 3.45 -11.79
N ALA A 42 4.28 3.20 -10.47
CA ALA A 42 4.06 1.86 -9.93
C ALA A 42 2.65 1.33 -10.31
N GLU A 43 1.63 2.19 -10.29
CA GLU A 43 0.27 1.85 -10.73
C GLU A 43 0.21 1.53 -12.23
N GLU A 44 0.85 2.33 -13.10
CA GLU A 44 0.93 2.10 -14.55
C GLU A 44 1.56 0.74 -14.89
N TYR A 45 2.57 0.31 -14.14
CA TYR A 45 3.24 -0.98 -14.31
C TYR A 45 2.61 -2.13 -13.50
N GLY A 46 1.46 -1.90 -12.85
CA GLY A 46 0.73 -2.91 -12.11
C GLY A 46 1.48 -3.43 -10.86
N ILE A 47 2.32 -2.59 -10.25
CA ILE A 47 3.16 -2.96 -9.11
C ILE A 47 2.49 -2.54 -7.81
N TYR A 48 1.91 -3.53 -7.11
CA TYR A 48 1.15 -3.31 -5.89
C TYR A 48 1.67 -4.14 -4.72
N TYR A 49 1.42 -3.64 -3.52
CA TYR A 49 1.54 -4.39 -2.26
C TYR A 49 0.20 -4.30 -1.53
N GLY A 50 -0.57 -5.39 -1.60
CA GLY A 50 -2.00 -5.35 -1.28
C GLY A 50 -2.74 -4.44 -2.28
N ASP A 51 -3.54 -3.51 -1.77
CA ASP A 51 -4.36 -2.61 -2.59
C ASP A 51 -3.68 -1.26 -2.91
N LYS A 52 -2.37 -1.13 -2.65
CA LYS A 52 -1.64 0.14 -2.78
C LYS A 52 -0.46 0.03 -3.75
N PRO A 53 -0.23 1.05 -4.60
CA PRO A 53 0.97 1.13 -5.42
C PRO A 53 2.22 1.03 -4.54
N TRP A 54 3.20 0.25 -4.97
CA TRP A 54 4.34 -0.10 -4.13
C TRP A 54 5.67 0.33 -4.73
N ILE A 55 6.21 1.44 -4.20
CA ILE A 55 7.46 2.05 -4.67
C ILE A 55 8.65 1.09 -4.54
N SER A 56 8.78 0.35 -3.43
CA SER A 56 9.92 -0.58 -3.28
C SER A 56 9.86 -1.72 -4.30
N GLY A 57 8.67 -2.15 -4.71
CA GLY A 57 8.49 -3.10 -5.79
C GLY A 57 8.94 -2.54 -7.15
N LEU A 58 8.65 -1.26 -7.40
CA LEU A 58 9.13 -0.56 -8.60
C LEU A 58 10.66 -0.51 -8.62
N LEU A 59 11.28 -0.09 -7.52
CA LEU A 59 12.74 -0.03 -7.40
C LEU A 59 13.38 -1.41 -7.52
N ARG A 60 12.74 -2.44 -6.99
CA ARG A 60 13.17 -3.83 -7.10
C ARG A 60 13.21 -4.28 -8.56
N LYS A 61 12.14 -4.05 -9.33
CA LYS A 61 12.09 -4.40 -10.76
C LYS A 61 13.13 -3.67 -11.60
N ILE A 62 13.47 -2.43 -11.23
CA ILE A 62 14.59 -1.70 -11.84
C ILE A 62 15.92 -2.37 -11.52
N GLY A 63 16.14 -2.75 -10.25
CA GLY A 63 17.35 -3.45 -9.81
C GLY A 63 17.50 -4.86 -10.42
N GLU A 64 16.38 -5.55 -10.67
CA GLU A 64 16.35 -6.86 -11.34
C GLU A 64 16.51 -6.75 -12.87
N GLY A 65 16.49 -5.53 -13.44
CA GLY A 65 16.61 -5.30 -14.88
C GLY A 65 15.33 -5.57 -15.69
N GLU A 66 14.20 -5.83 -15.02
CA GLU A 66 12.89 -5.97 -15.68
C GLU A 66 12.37 -4.62 -16.20
N LEU A 67 12.75 -3.53 -15.53
CA LEU A 67 12.42 -2.17 -15.91
C LEU A 67 13.69 -1.35 -16.13
N MET A 68 13.70 -0.57 -17.22
CA MET A 68 14.81 0.31 -17.55
C MET A 68 14.41 1.77 -17.37
N VAL A 69 15.25 2.52 -16.66
CA VAL A 69 15.07 3.96 -16.50
C VAL A 69 15.65 4.66 -17.72
N VAL A 70 14.79 5.30 -18.50
CA VAL A 70 15.19 6.14 -19.63
C VAL A 70 15.08 7.61 -19.27
N PRO A 71 15.97 8.48 -19.76
CA PRO A 71 15.81 9.91 -19.62
C PRO A 71 14.52 10.35 -20.31
N ALA A 72 13.54 10.78 -19.53
CA ALA A 72 12.34 11.44 -20.03
C ALA A 72 12.50 12.96 -19.94
N SER A 73 11.81 13.70 -20.80
CA SER A 73 11.71 15.15 -20.64
C SER A 73 11.12 15.49 -19.27
N PRO A 74 11.64 16.54 -18.60
CA PRO A 74 11.16 16.91 -17.28
C PRO A 74 9.67 17.24 -17.34
N ASP A 75 8.90 16.62 -16.44
CA ASP A 75 7.47 16.83 -16.39
C ASP A 75 7.17 18.29 -16.00
N THR A 76 6.25 18.94 -16.71
CA THR A 76 5.95 20.35 -16.45
C THR A 76 5.25 20.50 -15.10
N LYS A 77 5.49 21.64 -14.42
CA LYS A 77 4.86 21.94 -13.12
C LYS A 77 3.33 21.87 -13.17
N GLU A 78 2.74 22.10 -14.34
CA GLU A 78 1.29 22.03 -14.56
C GLU A 78 0.76 20.60 -14.53
N ASN A 79 1.44 19.65 -15.17
CA ASN A 79 1.06 18.24 -15.15
C ASN A 79 1.05 17.67 -13.73
N ILE A 80 2.08 17.99 -12.95
CA ILE A 80 2.19 17.55 -11.55
C ILE A 80 1.04 18.13 -10.70
N LYS A 81 0.65 19.39 -10.93
CA LYS A 81 -0.49 20.01 -10.22
C LYS A 81 -1.83 19.35 -10.59
N LYS A 82 -2.05 19.04 -11.87
CA LYS A 82 -3.27 18.36 -12.33
C LYS A 82 -3.40 16.98 -11.67
N ARG A 83 -2.34 16.17 -11.68
CA ARG A 83 -2.32 14.84 -11.04
C ARG A 83 -2.62 14.91 -9.54
N LEU A 84 -2.05 15.90 -8.84
CA LEU A 84 -2.33 16.17 -7.43
C LEU A 84 -3.81 16.49 -7.19
N GLN A 85 -4.41 17.37 -8.00
CA GLN A 85 -5.81 17.73 -7.89
C GLN A 85 -6.73 16.52 -8.09
N GLU A 86 -6.52 15.75 -9.16
CA GLU A 86 -7.31 14.55 -9.47
C GLU A 86 -7.28 13.52 -8.33
N ARG A 87 -6.11 13.25 -7.73
CA ARG A 87 -6.00 12.34 -6.58
C ARG A 87 -6.73 12.89 -5.35
N THR A 88 -6.65 14.20 -5.08
CA THR A 88 -7.39 14.81 -3.96
C THR A 88 -8.91 14.76 -4.16
N GLU A 89 -9.38 14.95 -5.40
CA GLU A 89 -10.80 14.88 -5.74
C GLU A 89 -11.32 13.44 -5.63
N LYS A 90 -10.60 12.46 -6.18
CA LYS A 90 -10.89 11.03 -5.98
C LYS A 90 -10.97 10.68 -4.49
N GLY A 91 -10.03 11.17 -3.69
CA GLY A 91 -10.03 10.99 -2.24
C GLY A 91 -11.23 11.63 -1.54
N LYS A 92 -11.65 12.83 -1.95
CA LYS A 92 -12.85 13.51 -1.42
C LYS A 92 -14.12 12.73 -1.74
N ILE A 93 -14.28 12.28 -2.99
CA ILE A 93 -15.44 11.48 -3.44
C ILE A 93 -15.56 10.18 -2.62
N ILE A 94 -14.43 9.51 -2.36
CA ILE A 94 -14.41 8.29 -1.54
C ILE A 94 -14.86 8.58 -0.11
N ARG A 95 -14.37 9.67 0.51
CA ARG A 95 -14.78 10.08 1.87
C ARG A 95 -16.26 10.44 1.93
N GLU A 96 -16.77 11.14 0.93
CA GLU A 96 -18.18 11.53 0.82
C GLU A 96 -19.09 10.30 0.69
N ARG A 97 -18.73 9.34 -0.18
CA ARG A 97 -19.43 8.04 -0.30
C ARG A 97 -19.40 7.22 1.00
N MET A 98 -18.31 7.27 1.76
CA MET A 98 -18.23 6.60 3.06
C MET A 98 -19.11 7.26 4.12
N ASN A 99 -19.27 8.59 4.10
CA ASN A 99 -20.19 9.29 4.99
C ASN A 99 -21.66 9.05 4.65
N LEU A 100 -22.01 8.96 3.37
CA LEU A 100 -23.37 8.61 2.91
C LEU A 100 -23.80 7.21 3.38
N LYS A 101 -22.89 6.23 3.42
CA LYS A 101 -23.21 4.88 3.93
C LYS A 101 -23.53 4.84 5.44
N LYS A 102 -23.13 5.85 6.21
CA LYS A 102 -23.44 5.96 7.65
C LYS A 102 -24.83 6.55 7.92
N PHE A 103 -25.47 7.18 6.93
CA PHE A 103 -26.82 7.72 7.02
C PHE A 103 -27.83 6.72 6.42
N ARG A 104 -28.12 5.64 7.14
CA ARG A 104 -29.33 4.84 6.86
C ARG A 104 -30.48 5.42 7.68
N PRO A 105 -31.52 6.02 7.09
CA PRO A 105 -32.70 6.40 7.86
C PRO A 105 -33.34 5.12 8.39
N THR A 106 -33.41 5.01 9.72
CA THR A 106 -34.20 3.98 10.40
C THR A 106 -35.65 4.20 9.99
N THR A 107 -36.17 3.33 9.13
CA THR A 107 -37.58 3.34 8.72
C THR A 107 -38.44 3.16 9.96
N GLN A 108 -38.98 4.25 10.49
CA GLN A 108 -39.96 4.19 11.58
C GLN A 108 -41.23 3.53 11.05
N ARG A 109 -41.39 2.26 11.39
CA ARG A 109 -42.58 1.45 11.13
C ARG A 109 -43.71 1.98 12.04
N LYS A 110 -44.43 3.01 11.57
CA LYS A 110 -45.70 3.45 12.17
C LYS A 110 -46.66 2.26 12.20
N LYS A 111 -46.83 1.65 13.37
CA LYS A 111 -47.95 0.74 13.65
C LYS A 111 -49.18 1.61 13.88
N ASN A 112 -50.00 1.79 12.85
CA ASN A 112 -51.39 2.14 13.04
C ASN A 112 -52.09 0.89 13.60
N LYS A 113 -52.58 0.97 14.83
CA LYS A 113 -53.58 0.05 15.36
C LYS A 113 -54.84 0.87 15.56
N GLN A 114 -55.85 0.54 14.76
CA GLN A 114 -57.25 0.91 14.94
C GLN A 114 -57.79 0.28 16.23
#